data_AF-A0A9P0KTW2-F1
#
_entry.id   AF-A0A9P0KTW2-F1
#
_cell.length_a   1.000
_cell.length_b   1.000
_cell.length_c   1.000
_cell.angle_alpha   90.00
_cell.angle_beta   90.00
_cell.angle_gamma   90.00
#
_symmetry.space_group_name_H-M   'P 1'
#
loop_
_entity.id
_entity.type
_entity.pdbx_description
1 polymer ?
#
loop_
_entity_poly.entity_id
_entity_poly.type
_entity_poly.pdbx_seq_one_letter_code
_entity_poly.pdbx_strand_id
1 'polypeptide(L)'
;MSENPIMSIYYTNRTVLFLMCFGNEAFYASLYLLYFTEGPIIAGLSLFRIILYLSAPVAIVKSGITLLHLVVASKNLGIIDVNERKDALKKAN
;
A
#
# COMPACT_ATOMS: atom_id res chain seq x y z
N MET A 1 -9.49 10.59 -12.22
CA MET A 1 -8.36 9.73 -11.78
C MET A 1 -7.06 10.39 -12.19
N SER A 2 -6.44 11.12 -11.25
CA SER A 2 -5.11 11.76 -11.31
C SER A 2 -5.21 13.18 -10.74
N GLU A 3 -5.15 13.30 -9.42
CA GLU A 3 -4.94 14.60 -8.76
C GLU A 3 -3.73 14.60 -7.82
N ASN A 4 -3.16 13.42 -7.50
CA ASN A 4 -2.04 13.31 -6.57
C ASN A 4 -0.77 12.78 -7.25
N PRO A 5 0.34 13.55 -7.33
CA PRO A 5 1.59 13.13 -7.96
C PRO A 5 2.20 11.89 -7.31
N ILE A 6 1.93 11.67 -6.01
CA ILE A 6 2.30 10.47 -5.26
C ILE A 6 1.67 9.21 -5.86
N MET A 7 0.40 9.27 -6.27
CA MET A 7 -0.28 8.13 -6.91
C MET A 7 0.22 7.90 -8.33
N SER A 8 0.61 8.96 -9.06
CA SER A 8 1.20 8.79 -10.39
C SER A 8 2.53 8.03 -10.30
N ILE A 9 3.46 8.43 -9.43
CA ILE A 9 4.76 7.75 -9.31
C ILE A 9 4.59 6.30 -8.86
N TYR A 10 3.66 6.04 -7.93
CA TYR A 10 3.35 4.70 -7.45
C TYR A 10 2.81 3.77 -8.56
N TYR A 11 1.99 4.29 -9.47
CA TYR A 11 1.41 3.51 -10.57
C TYR A 11 2.22 3.52 -11.87
N THR A 12 3.07 4.51 -12.10
CA THR A 12 3.88 4.63 -13.31
C THR A 12 5.03 3.61 -13.32
N ASN A 13 5.56 3.23 -12.16
CA ASN A 13 6.71 2.33 -12.08
C ASN A 13 6.34 0.95 -11.49
N ARG A 14 6.22 -0.06 -12.38
CA ARG A 14 5.95 -1.46 -11.99
C ARG A 14 6.99 -2.00 -11.01
N THR A 15 8.24 -1.58 -11.10
CA THR A 15 9.32 -1.99 -10.19
C THR A 15 9.08 -1.48 -8.77
N VAL A 16 8.58 -0.25 -8.61
CA VAL A 16 8.23 0.31 -7.31
C VAL A 16 7.05 -0.45 -6.69
N LEU A 17 6.03 -0.77 -7.49
CA LEU A 17 4.90 -1.57 -7.03
C LEU A 17 5.34 -2.96 -6.56
N PHE A 18 6.19 -3.63 -7.34
CA PHE A 18 6.73 -4.93 -6.98
C PHE A 18 7.56 -4.86 -5.69
N LEU A 19 8.47 -3.88 -5.58
CA LEU A 19 9.29 -3.70 -4.39
C LEU A 19 8.45 -3.40 -3.14
N MET A 20 7.36 -2.65 -3.27
CA MET A 20 6.44 -2.39 -2.18
C MET A 20 5.68 -3.65 -1.74
N CYS A 21 5.19 -4.46 -2.68
CA CYS A 21 4.59 -5.76 -2.36
C CYS A 21 5.58 -6.71 -1.70
N PHE A 22 6.74 -6.90 -2.33
CA PHE A 22 7.79 -7.77 -1.84
C PHE A 22 8.29 -7.35 -0.46
N GLY A 23 8.55 -6.05 -0.26
CA GLY A 23 8.99 -5.52 1.03
C GLY A 23 7.93 -5.70 2.12
N ASN A 24 6.65 -5.48 1.80
CA ASN A 24 5.57 -5.71 2.75
C ASN A 24 5.42 -7.19 3.14
N GLU A 25 5.48 -8.12 2.18
CA GLU A 25 5.47 -9.56 2.47
C GLU A 25 6.70 -9.97 3.29
N ALA A 26 7.89 -9.46 2.95
CA ALA A 26 9.12 -9.71 3.70
C ALA A 26 9.06 -9.19 5.15
N PHE A 27 8.39 -8.05 5.39
CA PHE A 27 8.17 -7.52 6.74
C PHE A 27 7.29 -8.44 7.59
N TYR A 28 6.12 -8.84 7.09
CA TYR A 28 5.24 -9.75 7.83
C TYR A 28 5.83 -11.15 7.99
N ALA A 29 6.52 -11.66 6.96
CA ALA A 29 7.23 -12.94 7.04
C ALA A 29 8.37 -12.90 8.07
N SER A 30 9.16 -11.82 8.11
CA SER A 30 10.24 -11.69 9.10
C SER A 30 9.71 -11.51 10.52
N LEU A 31 8.62 -10.77 10.74
CA LEU A 31 7.93 -10.70 12.03
C LEU A 31 7.45 -12.08 12.50
N TYR A 32 6.82 -12.84 11.61
CA TYR A 32 6.37 -14.19 11.90
C TYR A 32 7.54 -15.11 12.25
N LEU A 33 8.60 -15.11 11.44
CA LEU A 33 9.78 -15.94 11.69
C LEU A 33 10.48 -15.55 12.99
N LEU A 34 10.62 -14.26 13.29
CA LEU A 34 11.26 -13.76 14.51
C LEU A 34 10.51 -14.19 15.78
N TYR A 35 9.19 -14.38 15.71
CA TYR A 35 8.40 -14.91 16.83
C TYR A 35 8.79 -16.35 17.20
N PHE A 36 9.11 -17.20 16.21
CA PHE A 36 9.46 -18.60 16.44
C PHE A 36 10.97 -18.83 16.58
N THR A 37 11.77 -18.13 15.79
CA THR A 37 13.22 -18.33 15.73
C THR A 37 13.92 -17.02 15.40
N GLU A 38 14.99 -16.68 16.10
CA GLU A 38 15.82 -15.53 15.70
C GLU A 38 16.63 -15.81 14.41
N GLY A 39 16.70 -17.06 13.97
CA GLY A 39 17.37 -17.44 12.72
C GLY A 39 18.90 -17.43 12.82
N PRO A 40 19.60 -17.66 11.69
CA PRO A 40 21.05 -17.65 11.67
C PRO A 40 21.58 -16.25 12.02
N ILE A 41 22.53 -16.22 12.94
CA ILE A 41 23.18 -15.01 13.41
C ILE A 41 24.22 -14.64 12.37
N ILE A 42 24.04 -13.51 11.70
CA ILE A 42 24.99 -12.98 10.71
C ILE A 42 25.51 -11.67 11.27
N ALA A 43 26.83 -11.58 11.50
CA ALA A 43 27.48 -10.39 12.07
C ALA A 43 26.91 -9.93 13.43
N GLY A 44 26.53 -10.87 14.31
CA GLY A 44 26.03 -10.56 15.66
C GLY A 44 24.57 -10.10 15.73
N LEU A 45 23.88 -9.96 14.60
CA LEU A 45 22.44 -9.71 14.52
C LEU A 45 21.72 -10.89 13.86
N SER A 46 20.47 -11.12 14.26
CA SER A 46 19.62 -12.07 13.56
C SER A 46 19.32 -11.59 12.15
N LEU A 47 19.49 -12.47 11.16
CA LEU A 47 19.18 -12.18 9.76
C LEU A 47 17.74 -11.63 9.60
N PHE A 48 16.79 -12.19 10.34
CA PHE A 48 15.39 -11.75 10.30
C PHE A 48 15.19 -10.34 10.85
N ARG A 49 15.96 -9.88 11.85
CA ARG A 49 15.89 -8.49 12.33
C ARG A 49 16.40 -7.50 11.30
N ILE A 50 17.46 -7.85 10.57
CA ILE A 50 18.01 -6.99 9.50
C ILE A 50 16.97 -6.81 8.40
N ILE A 51 16.36 -7.92 7.95
CA ILE A 51 15.30 -7.91 6.94
C ILE A 51 14.09 -7.10 7.44
N LEU A 52 13.70 -7.28 8.71
CA LEU A 52 12.60 -6.55 9.34
C LEU A 52 12.88 -5.03 9.33
N TYR A 53 14.04 -4.58 9.77
CA TYR A 53 14.35 -3.14 9.79
C TYR A 53 14.44 -2.53 8.39
N LEU A 54 14.94 -3.28 7.40
CA LEU A 54 15.00 -2.81 6.01
C LEU A 54 13.59 -2.73 5.37
N SER A 55 12.72 -3.68 5.69
CA SER A 55 11.38 -3.78 5.10
C SER A 55 10.31 -2.97 5.86
N ALA A 56 10.53 -2.63 7.13
CA ALA A 56 9.65 -1.80 7.95
C ALA A 56 9.25 -0.45 7.30
N PRO A 57 10.18 0.39 6.80
CA PRO A 57 9.79 1.64 6.14
C PRO A 57 8.94 1.39 4.89
N VAL A 58 9.22 0.31 4.15
CA VAL A 58 8.45 -0.06 2.95
C VAL A 58 7.02 -0.46 3.32
N ALA A 59 6.85 -1.25 4.37
CA ALA A 59 5.53 -1.66 4.87
C ALA A 59 4.71 -0.45 5.35
N ILE A 60 5.31 0.47 6.11
CA ILE A 60 4.64 1.70 6.60
C ILE A 60 4.20 2.58 5.44
N VAL A 61 5.10 2.85 4.49
CA VAL A 61 4.77 3.66 3.31
C VAL A 61 3.64 3.02 2.51
N LYS A 62 3.70 1.70 2.29
CA LYS A 62 2.65 0.98 1.58
C LYS A 62 1.30 1.07 2.30
N SER A 63 1.27 0.88 3.61
CA SER A 63 0.05 1.02 4.41
C SER A 63 -0.54 2.44 4.29
N GLY A 64 0.30 3.48 4.32
CA GLY A 64 -0.13 4.85 4.09
C GLY A 64 -0.73 5.07 2.69
N ILE A 65 -0.12 4.52 1.65
CA ILE A 65 -0.64 4.60 0.28
C ILE A 65 -2.00 3.89 0.16
N THR A 66 -2.16 2.71 0.78
CA THR A 66 -3.44 2.00 0.80
C THR A 66 -4.55 2.83 1.46
N LEU A 67 -4.25 3.53 2.57
CA LEU A 67 -5.22 4.43 3.22
C LEU A 67 -5.59 5.63 2.34
N LEU A 68 -4.61 6.25 1.68
CA LEU A 68 -4.88 7.32 0.72
C LEU A 68 -5.77 6.83 -0.43
N HIS A 69 -5.51 5.62 -0.92
CA HIS A 69 -6.30 5.02 -2.00
C HIS A 69 -7.74 4.79 -1.56
N LEU A 70 -7.95 4.31 -0.33
CA LEU A 70 -9.27 4.12 0.26
C LEU A 70 -10.05 5.45 0.30
N VAL A 71 -9.45 6.50 0.84
CA VAL A 71 -10.10 7.83 0.94
C VAL A 71 -10.45 8.40 -0.43
N VAL A 72 -9.52 8.32 -1.39
CA VAL A 72 -9.76 8.81 -2.76
C VAL A 72 -10.86 8.01 -3.43
N ALA A 73 -10.86 6.68 -3.29
CA ALA A 73 -11.90 5.81 -3.85
C ALA A 73 -13.28 6.13 -3.25
N SER A 74 -13.39 6.31 -1.93
CA SER A 74 -14.64 6.66 -1.26
C SER A 74 -15.22 7.99 -1.75
N LYS A 75 -14.38 9.03 -1.89
CA LYS A 75 -14.82 10.32 -2.43
C LYS A 75 -15.29 10.21 -3.88
N ASN A 76 -14.52 9.49 -4.69
CA ASN A 76 -14.81 9.35 -6.11
C ASN A 76 -16.13 8.58 -6.33
N LEU A 77 -16.39 7.55 -5.52
CA LEU A 77 -17.66 6.80 -5.54
C LEU A 77 -18.86 7.68 -5.19
N GLY A 78 -18.73 8.55 -4.18
CA GLY A 78 -19.80 9.49 -3.81
C GLY A 78 -20.11 10.52 -4.92
N ILE A 79 -19.09 10.98 -5.65
CA ILE A 79 -19.28 11.89 -6.79
C ILE A 79 -20.04 11.18 -7.92
N ILE A 80 -19.68 9.92 -8.19
CA ILE A 80 -20.35 9.10 -9.21
C ILE A 80 -21.83 8.91 -8.84
N ASP A 81 -22.13 8.51 -7.60
CA ASP A 81 -23.51 8.31 -7.13
C ASP A 81 -24.38 9.57 -7.28
N VAL A 82 -23.87 10.74 -6.90
CA VAL A 82 -24.60 12.02 -7.05
C VAL A 82 -24.82 12.39 -8.51
N ASN A 83 -23.85 12.14 -9.38
CA ASN A 83 -23.97 12.44 -10.81
C ASN A 83 -24.99 11.51 -11.48
N GLU A 84 -24.96 10.21 -11.17
CA GLU A 84 -25.93 9.23 -11.69
C GLU A 84 -27.37 9.61 -11.30
N ARG A 85 -27.59 10.08 -10.07
CA ARG A 85 -28.90 10.57 -9.62
C ARG A 85 -29.35 11.80 -10.40
N LYS A 86 -28.45 12.77 -10.64
CA LYS A 86 -28.78 13.98 -11.43
C LYS A 86 -29.13 13.64 -12.87
N ASP A 87 -28.42 12.70 -13.47
CA ASP A 87 -28.68 12.28 -14.85
C ASP A 87 -29.97 11.46 -14.97
N ALA A 88 -30.31 10.67 -13.96
CA ALA A 88 -31.63 10.01 -13.88
C ALA A 88 -32.78 11.02 -13.81
N LEU A 89 -32.64 12.08 -13.00
CA LEU A 89 -33.63 13.16 -12.92
C LEU A 89 -33.77 13.94 -14.24
N LYS A 90 -32.66 14.21 -14.94
CA LYS A 90 -32.69 14.87 -16.26
C LYS A 90 -33.39 14.06 -17.34
N LYS A 91 -33.35 12.72 -17.25
CA LYS A 91 -34.06 11.84 -18.21
C LYS A 91 -35.56 11.71 -17.93
N ALA A 92 -35.98 12.03 -16.70
CA ALA A 92 -37.37 11.95 -16.28
C ALA A 92 -38.17 13.24 -16.55
N ASN A 93 -37.47 14.37 -16.73
CA ASN A 93 -38.02 15.64 -17.24
C ASN A 93 -37.89 15.72 -18.76
#